data_AF-A0AAD7V5R9-F1
#
_entry.id   AF-A0AAD7V5R9-F1
#
_cell.length_a   1.000
_cell.length_b   1.000
_cell.length_c   1.000
_cell.angle_alpha   90.00
_cell.angle_beta   90.00
_cell.angle_gamma   90.00
#
_symmetry.space_group_name_H-M   'P 1'
#
loop_
_entity.id
_entity.type
_entity.pdbx_description
1 polymer ?
#
loop_
_entity_poly.entity_id
_entity_poly.type
_entity_poly.pdbx_seq_one_letter_code
_entity_poly.pdbx_strand_id
1 'polypeptide(L)'
;MVQRLAYRRRLSYNTRSNRVKVVKTPGGKLVYQYQKKPVKAPRCGDCGVALPGLKALRARKLANLAKNQKTVSRAYGGSRCSHCVRSRIVRAFLVEEQKIVKKVLKSQTQKK
;
A
#
# COMPACT_ATOMS: atom_id res chain seq x y z
N MET A 1 34.71 28.12 -13.27
CA MET A 1 34.57 27.70 -11.86
C MET A 1 33.23 26.97 -11.69
N VAL A 2 33.20 25.78 -11.10
CA VAL A 2 31.93 25.04 -10.88
C VAL A 2 31.16 25.65 -9.71
N GLN A 3 29.84 25.82 -9.86
CA GLN A 3 29.00 26.38 -8.80
C GLN A 3 28.84 25.41 -7.62
N ARG A 4 29.39 25.76 -6.46
CA ARG A 4 29.21 25.02 -5.19
C ARG A 4 27.89 25.39 -4.53
N LEU A 5 27.33 24.47 -3.73
CA LEU A 5 26.01 24.62 -3.11
C LEU A 5 26.06 24.37 -1.61
N ALA A 6 25.29 25.14 -0.85
CA ALA A 6 25.09 24.95 0.58
C ALA A 6 23.65 24.51 0.90
N TYR A 7 23.48 23.67 1.94
CA TYR A 7 22.16 23.33 2.44
C TYR A 7 21.44 24.60 2.94
N ARG A 8 20.13 24.71 2.65
CA ARG A 8 19.30 25.87 3.01
C ARG A 8 18.54 25.69 4.33
N ARG A 9 18.51 24.48 4.88
CA ARG A 9 17.90 24.17 6.19
C ARG A 9 18.98 24.16 7.26
N ARG A 10 18.57 24.36 8.52
CA ARG A 10 19.45 24.23 9.70
C ARG A 10 20.19 22.90 9.79
N LEU A 11 19.63 21.82 9.24
CA LEU A 11 20.25 20.50 9.25
C LEU A 11 21.36 20.40 8.18
N SER A 12 22.61 20.33 8.63
CA SER A 12 23.81 20.22 7.80
C SER A 12 24.15 18.79 7.38
N TYR A 13 23.64 17.78 8.09
CA TYR A 13 24.02 16.37 7.86
C TYR A 13 23.23 15.69 6.73
N ASN A 14 23.89 14.75 6.04
CA ASN A 14 23.29 13.92 5.00
C ASN A 14 22.45 12.76 5.60
N THR A 15 21.22 13.06 5.99
CA THR A 15 20.28 12.09 6.54
C THR A 15 19.18 11.72 5.55
N ARG A 16 18.48 10.59 5.79
CA ARG A 16 17.34 10.15 4.95
C ARG A 16 16.23 11.19 4.80
N SER A 17 16.05 12.09 5.78
CA SER A 17 15.10 13.22 5.74
C SER A 17 15.64 14.45 5.01
N ASN A 18 16.96 14.60 4.92
CA ASN A 18 17.65 15.74 4.31
C ASN A 18 18.07 15.49 2.87
N ARG A 19 17.39 14.58 2.17
CA ARG A 19 17.66 14.28 0.76
C ARG A 19 17.40 15.51 -0.12
N VAL A 20 18.34 15.79 -1.01
CA VAL A 20 18.30 16.95 -1.91
C VAL A 20 18.46 16.54 -3.37
N LYS A 21 17.88 17.32 -4.27
CA LYS A 21 18.13 17.28 -5.71
C LYS A 21 18.71 18.63 -6.13
N VAL A 22 19.79 18.61 -6.89
CA VAL A 22 20.33 19.83 -7.52
C VAL A 22 19.44 20.17 -8.72
N VAL A 23 18.93 21.39 -8.76
CA VAL A 23 18.04 21.88 -9.82
C VAL A 23 18.55 23.23 -10.30
N LYS A 24 18.54 23.46 -11.61
CA LYS A 24 18.83 24.76 -12.23
C LYS A 24 17.55 25.60 -12.22
N THR A 25 17.63 26.78 -11.62
CA THR A 25 16.50 27.72 -11.60
C THR A 25 16.42 28.50 -12.92
N PRO A 26 15.28 29.13 -13.24
CA PRO A 26 15.15 29.97 -14.44
C PRO A 26 16.21 31.08 -14.52
N GLY A 27 16.62 31.65 -13.38
CA GLY A 27 17.72 32.62 -13.30
C GLY A 27 19.13 32.04 -13.45
N GLY A 28 19.26 30.81 -13.97
CA GLY A 28 20.54 30.17 -14.28
C GLY A 28 21.33 29.61 -13.08
N LYS A 29 20.87 29.82 -11.84
CA LYS A 29 21.55 29.39 -10.62
C LYS A 29 21.22 27.94 -10.27
N LEU A 30 22.23 27.15 -9.88
CA LEU A 30 22.00 25.84 -9.25
C LEU A 30 21.55 26.02 -7.79
N VAL A 31 20.54 25.25 -7.38
CA VAL A 31 19.98 25.29 -6.01
C VAL A 31 19.59 23.87 -5.55
N TYR A 32 19.73 23.59 -4.25
CA TYR A 32 19.16 22.38 -3.65
C TYR A 32 17.64 22.49 -3.45
N GLN A 33 16.90 21.55 -4.04
CA GLN A 33 15.50 21.29 -3.73
C GLN A 33 15.38 20.08 -2.81
N TYR A 34 14.67 20.24 -1.69
CA TYR A 34 14.50 19.17 -0.71
C TYR A 34 13.43 18.17 -1.11
N GLN A 35 13.84 16.92 -1.26
CA GLN A 35 12.93 15.82 -1.52
C GLN A 35 12.33 15.30 -0.21
N LYS A 36 11.08 14.82 -0.29
CA LYS A 36 10.44 14.11 0.82
C LYS A 36 10.84 12.62 0.73
N LYS A 37 10.90 11.91 1.87
CA LYS A 37 11.18 10.46 1.89
C LYS A 37 10.13 9.72 1.04
N PRO A 38 10.56 8.82 0.14
CA PRO A 38 9.66 7.95 -0.59
C PRO A 38 8.95 7.00 0.38
N VAL A 39 7.77 6.53 -0.01
CA VAL A 39 6.95 5.60 0.77
C VAL A 39 6.79 4.31 -0.02
N LYS A 40 6.73 3.17 0.67
CA LYS A 40 6.43 1.89 0.04
C LYS A 40 4.97 1.87 -0.43
N ALA A 41 4.70 1.14 -1.51
CA ALA A 41 3.32 0.91 -1.95
C ALA A 41 2.52 0.15 -0.87
N PRO A 42 1.20 0.37 -0.77
CA PRO A 42 0.33 -0.44 0.07
C PRO A 42 0.44 -1.91 -0.31
N ARG A 43 0.49 -2.80 0.68
CA ARG A 43 0.68 -4.25 0.49
C ARG A 43 -0.53 -5.03 0.95
N CYS A 44 -0.77 -6.17 0.31
CA CYS A 44 -1.76 -7.13 0.74
C CYS A 44 -1.40 -7.67 2.12
N GLY A 45 -2.37 -7.71 3.04
CA GLY A 45 -2.14 -8.23 4.39
C GLY A 45 -1.93 -9.75 4.48
N ASP A 46 -2.20 -10.53 3.42
CA ASP A 46 -2.01 -11.98 3.41
C ASP A 46 -0.69 -12.34 2.73
N CYS A 47 -0.55 -11.97 1.44
CA CYS A 47 0.60 -12.37 0.62
C CYS A 47 1.73 -11.33 0.53
N GLY A 48 1.56 -10.13 1.10
CA GLY A 48 2.58 -9.07 1.06
C GLY A 48 2.84 -8.42 -0.30
N VAL A 49 2.11 -8.84 -1.36
CA VAL A 49 2.21 -8.27 -2.71
C VAL A 49 1.71 -6.82 -2.73
N ALA A 50 2.33 -5.96 -3.52
CA ALA A 50 1.89 -4.58 -3.71
C ALA A 50 0.49 -4.53 -4.33
N LEU A 51 -0.42 -3.74 -3.75
CA LEU A 51 -1.79 -3.65 -4.22
C LEU A 51 -1.85 -2.76 -5.48
N PRO A 52 -2.34 -3.29 -6.62
CA PRO A 52 -2.50 -2.49 -7.82
C PRO A 52 -3.63 -1.46 -7.64
N GLY A 53 -3.53 -0.34 -8.37
CA GLY A 53 -4.52 0.73 -8.34
C GLY A 53 -4.44 1.68 -7.14
N LEU A 54 -3.54 1.45 -6.19
CA LEU A 54 -3.35 2.33 -5.02
C LEU A 54 -2.06 3.14 -5.11
N LYS A 55 -2.16 4.46 -4.91
CA LYS A 55 -1.02 5.37 -4.95
C LYS A 55 -0.15 5.22 -3.70
N ALA A 56 1.17 5.11 -3.89
CA ALA A 56 2.14 5.13 -2.80
C ALA A 56 2.41 6.57 -2.33
N LEU A 57 1.74 6.99 -1.26
CA LEU A 57 1.82 8.37 -0.75
C LEU A 57 2.06 8.42 0.76
N ARG A 58 2.56 9.55 1.24
CA ARG A 58 2.68 9.83 2.68
C ARG A 58 1.30 10.07 3.29
N ALA A 59 1.14 9.71 4.57
CA ALA A 59 -0.11 9.83 5.32
C ALA A 59 -0.82 11.17 5.12
N ARG A 60 -0.13 12.31 5.27
CA ARG A 60 -0.73 13.66 5.09
C ARG A 60 -1.26 13.90 3.67
N LYS A 61 -0.56 13.42 2.62
CA LYS A 61 -1.05 13.54 1.24
C LYS A 61 -2.18 12.56 0.96
N LEU A 62 -2.10 11.35 1.53
CA LEU A 62 -3.13 10.33 1.40
C LEU A 62 -4.44 10.79 2.04
N ALA A 63 -4.40 11.48 3.18
CA ALA A 63 -5.58 12.04 3.84
C ALA A 63 -6.37 12.98 2.91
N ASN A 64 -5.67 13.80 2.12
CA ASN A 64 -6.27 14.80 1.24
C ASN A 64 -6.82 14.25 -0.09
N LEU A 65 -6.59 12.97 -0.43
CA LEU A 65 -7.11 12.41 -1.67
C LEU A 65 -8.62 12.13 -1.59
N ALA A 66 -9.27 12.04 -2.75
CA ALA A 66 -10.62 11.51 -2.87
C ALA A 66 -10.67 10.00 -2.55
N LYS A 67 -11.84 9.51 -2.13
CA LYS A 67 -12.03 8.11 -1.70
C LYS A 67 -11.71 7.10 -2.80
N ASN A 68 -12.15 7.37 -4.04
CA ASN A 68 -11.89 6.53 -5.21
C ASN A 68 -10.39 6.28 -5.48
N GLN A 69 -9.51 7.21 -5.08
CA GLN A 69 -8.05 7.05 -5.24
C GLN A 69 -7.39 6.30 -4.06
N LYS A 70 -8.13 6.05 -2.97
CA LYS A 70 -7.64 5.34 -1.77
C LYS A 70 -8.07 3.88 -1.73
N THR A 71 -9.07 3.49 -2.50
CA THR A 71 -9.73 2.18 -2.42
C THR A 71 -9.91 1.55 -3.79
N VAL A 72 -10.18 0.25 -3.82
CA VAL A 72 -10.55 -0.51 -5.03
C VAL A 72 -11.99 -0.98 -4.88
N SER A 73 -12.78 -0.94 -5.96
CA SER A 73 -14.20 -1.33 -5.98
C SER A 73 -14.41 -2.86 -5.98
N ARG A 74 -14.10 -3.52 -4.85
CA ARG A 74 -14.40 -4.94 -4.60
C ARG A 74 -14.39 -5.26 -3.10
N ALA A 75 -14.85 -6.46 -2.74
CA ALA A 75 -14.71 -6.98 -1.38
C ALA A 75 -13.25 -6.96 -0.91
N TYR A 76 -13.01 -6.44 0.30
CA TYR A 76 -11.68 -6.20 0.88
C TYR A 76 -10.72 -5.35 0.01
N GLY A 77 -11.27 -4.53 -0.90
CA GLY A 77 -10.50 -3.61 -1.73
C GLY A 77 -9.66 -2.66 -0.89
N GLY A 78 -8.42 -2.40 -1.29
CA GLY A 78 -7.50 -1.56 -0.52
C GLY A 78 -6.69 -2.30 0.57
N SER A 79 -7.11 -3.52 0.96
CA SER A 79 -6.45 -4.30 2.02
C SER A 79 -5.92 -5.65 1.54
N ARG A 80 -6.68 -6.35 0.69
CA ARG A 80 -6.33 -7.69 0.17
C ARG A 80 -6.18 -7.64 -1.34
N CYS A 81 -5.37 -8.51 -1.95
CA CYS A 81 -5.27 -8.65 -3.41
C CYS A 81 -6.43 -9.49 -3.98
N SER A 82 -6.60 -9.53 -5.31
CA SER A 82 -7.70 -10.28 -5.95
C SER A 82 -7.60 -11.78 -5.68
N HIS A 83 -6.38 -12.31 -5.75
CA HIS A 83 -6.10 -13.71 -5.50
C HIS A 83 -6.46 -14.14 -4.08
N CYS A 84 -6.05 -13.38 -3.05
CA CYS A 84 -6.37 -13.69 -1.65
C CYS A 84 -7.86 -13.55 -1.35
N VAL A 85 -8.58 -12.65 -2.04
CA VAL A 85 -10.04 -12.55 -1.87
C VAL A 85 -10.73 -13.76 -2.50
N ARG A 86 -10.29 -14.21 -3.67
CA ARG A 86 -10.81 -15.43 -4.30
C ARG A 86 -10.60 -16.65 -3.40
N SER A 87 -9.39 -16.84 -2.87
CA SER A 87 -9.11 -17.99 -1.99
C SER A 87 -9.94 -17.95 -0.70
N ARG A 88 -10.18 -16.76 -0.12
CA ARG A 88 -11.08 -16.58 1.03
C ARG A 88 -12.51 -17.00 0.71
N ILE A 89 -13.05 -16.58 -0.43
CA ILE A 89 -14.41 -16.91 -0.86
C ILE A 89 -14.55 -18.42 -1.06
N VAL A 90 -13.65 -19.03 -1.83
CA VAL A 90 -13.68 -20.48 -2.12
C VAL A 90 -13.52 -21.28 -0.83
N ARG A 91 -12.58 -20.90 0.05
CA ARG A 91 -12.37 -21.58 1.33
C ARG A 91 -13.59 -21.47 2.23
N ALA A 92 -14.20 -20.30 2.34
CA ALA A 92 -15.39 -20.10 3.17
C ALA A 92 -16.54 -20.98 2.69
N PHE A 93 -16.80 -20.99 1.37
CA PHE A 93 -17.83 -21.83 0.77
C PHE A 93 -17.60 -23.32 1.05
N LEU A 94 -16.42 -23.85 0.69
CA LEU A 94 -16.14 -25.29 0.84
C LEU A 94 -16.18 -25.75 2.31
N VAL A 95 -15.74 -24.90 3.25
CA VAL A 95 -15.78 -25.23 4.67
C VAL A 95 -17.22 -25.30 5.19
N GLU A 96 -18.09 -24.40 4.75
CA GLU A 96 -19.51 -24.45 5.14
C GLU A 96 -20.22 -25.66 4.54
N GLU A 97 -19.99 -25.96 3.25
CA GLU A 97 -20.53 -27.17 2.61
C GLU A 97 -20.07 -28.44 3.34
N GLN A 98 -18.78 -28.54 3.67
CA GLN A 98 -18.25 -29.68 4.41
C GLN A 98 -18.88 -29.79 5.82
N LYS A 99 -19.17 -28.67 6.49
CA LYS A 99 -19.85 -28.67 7.79
C LYS A 99 -21.28 -29.19 7.67
N ILE A 100 -22.01 -28.81 6.62
CA ILE A 100 -23.38 -29.29 6.38
C ILE A 100 -23.37 -30.80 6.14
N VAL A 101 -22.49 -31.29 5.25
CA VAL A 101 -22.36 -32.73 4.97
C VAL A 101 -22.05 -33.52 6.24
N LYS A 102 -21.11 -33.05 7.07
CA LYS A 102 -20.79 -33.69 8.36
C LYS A 102 -21.98 -33.74 9.32
N LYS A 103 -22.80 -32.68 9.38
CA LYS A 103 -24.01 -32.66 10.22
C LYS A 103 -25.05 -33.66 9.73
N VAL A 104 -25.29 -33.73 8.42
CA VAL A 104 -26.26 -34.66 7.81
C VAL A 104 -25.82 -36.10 8.07
N LEU A 105 -24.57 -36.46 7.79
CA LEU A 105 -24.05 -37.80 8.04
C LEU A 105 -24.19 -38.20 9.52
N LYS A 106 -23.85 -37.31 10.45
CA LYS A 106 -24.01 -37.54 11.90
C LYS A 106 -25.48 -37.78 12.29
N SER A 107 -26.41 -37.02 11.70
CA SER A 107 -27.84 -37.20 11.98
C SER A 107 -28.40 -38.52 11.43
N GLN A 108 -27.88 -39.01 10.30
CA GLN A 108 -28.29 -40.30 9.72
C GLN A 108 -27.77 -41.48 10.55
N THR A 109 -26.53 -41.40 11.05
CA THR A 109 -25.97 -42.45 11.93
C THR A 109 -26.68 -42.55 13.28
N GLN A 110 -27.28 -41.46 13.76
CA GLN A 110 -28.02 -41.45 15.04
C GLN A 110 -29.47 -41.94 14.92
N LYS A 111 -30.03 -41.98 13.70
CA LYS A 111 -31.39 -42.48 13.44
C LYS A 111 -31.45 -43.98 13.17
N LYS A 112 -30.30 -44.60 12.88
CA LYS A 112 -30.13 -46.06 12.90
C LYS A 112 -29.78 -46.50 14.30
#